data_AF-A0A7C3NUE6-F1
#
_entry.id   AF-A0A7C3NUE6-F1
#
_cell.length_a   1.000
_cell.length_b   1.000
_cell.length_c   1.000
_cell.angle_alpha   90.00
_cell.angle_beta   90.00
_cell.angle_gamma   90.00
#
_symmetry.space_group_name_H-M   'P 1'
#
loop_
_entity.id
_entity.type
_entity.pdbx_description
1 polymer ?
#
loop_
_entity_poly.entity_id
_entity_poly.type
_entity_poly.pdbx_seq_one_letter_code
_entity_poly.pdbx_strand_id
1 'polypeptide(L)' 'MYVATRDGLFKSADAGETWKAGGNELKNLAAVVVNPKNTVEVYSATVDGIVFKSTNGGVTWERQN' A
#
# COMPACT_ATOMS: atom_id res chain seq x y z
N MET A 1 -2.28 -9.15 4.17
CA MET A 1 -2.83 -7.99 4.90
C MET A 1 -1.98 -6.76 4.62
N TYR A 2 -2.57 -5.57 4.69
CA TYR A 2 -1.86 -4.30 4.51
C TYR A 2 -2.16 -3.37 5.69
N VAL A 3 -1.16 -2.59 6.09
CA VAL A 3 -1.30 -1.51 7.07
C VAL A 3 -0.66 -0.26 6.50
N ALA A 4 -1.43 0.83 6.45
CA ALA A 4 -0.96 2.16 6.08
C ALA A 4 -0.64 2.96 7.34
N THR A 5 0.55 3.54 7.40
CA THR A 5 1.01 4.36 8.52
C THR A 5 1.66 5.65 8.02
N ARG A 6 2.04 6.53 8.95
CA ARG A 6 2.83 7.72 8.62
C ARG A 6 4.23 7.38 8.12
N ASP A 7 4.80 6.28 8.61
CA ASP A 7 6.15 5.83 8.26
C ASP A 7 6.21 5.00 6.98
N GLY A 8 5.05 4.62 6.44
CA GLY A 8 4.91 3.93 5.17
C GLY A 8 3.87 2.81 5.19
N LEU A 9 3.89 2.00 4.14
CA LEU A 9 3.01 0.83 4.01
C LEU A 9 3.75 -0.43 4.49
N PHE A 10 3.04 -1.31 5.19
CA PHE A 10 3.54 -2.62 5.57
C PHE A 10 2.60 -3.70 5.06
N LYS A 11 3.18 -4.82 4.61
CA LYS A 11 2.46 -6.00 4.12
C LYS A 11 2.85 -7.22 4.94
N SER A 12 1.85 -7.99 5.32
CA SER A 12 1.99 -9.33 5.87
C SER A 12 1.40 -10.35 4.91
N ALA A 13 2.09 -11.49 4.75
CA ALA A 13 1.64 -12.65 3.98
C ALA A 13 1.20 -13.84 4.87
N ASP A 14 1.36 -13.71 6.19
CA ASP A 14 1.22 -14.75 7.21
C ASP A 14 0.24 -14.29 8.30
N ALA A 15 -0.91 -13.73 7.88
CA ALA A 15 -1.98 -13.30 8.78
C ALA A 15 -1.59 -12.31 9.90
N GLY A 16 -0.50 -11.56 9.72
CA GLY A 16 -0.03 -10.53 10.65
C GLY A 16 1.12 -10.96 11.56
N GLU A 17 1.65 -12.17 11.41
CA GLU A 17 2.79 -12.66 12.18
C GLU A 17 4.08 -11.90 11.84
N THR A 18 4.34 -11.66 10.55
CA THR A 18 5.49 -10.86 10.10
C THR A 18 5.09 -9.76 9.11
N TRP A 19 5.85 -8.67 9.11
CA TRP A 19 5.58 -7.49 8.31
C TRP A 19 6.82 -7.09 7.52
N LYS A 20 6.62 -6.75 6.24
CA LYS A 20 7.64 -6.18 5.36
C LYS A 20 7.19 -4.81 4.87
N ALA A 21 8.11 -3.86 4.79
CA ALA A 21 7.82 -2.57 4.18
C ALA A 21 7.42 -2.76 2.72
N GLY A 22 6.33 -2.13 2.30
CA GLY A 22 5.81 -2.15 0.93
C GLY A 22 6.02 -0.79 0.27
N GLY A 23 6.89 -0.73 -0.73
CA GLY A 23 7.21 0.51 -1.45
C GLY A 23 8.01 1.52 -0.60
N ASN A 24 9.31 1.62 -0.85
CA ASN A 24 10.23 2.48 -0.09
C ASN A 24 9.91 3.98 -0.13
N GLU A 25 9.09 4.42 -1.09
CA GLU A 25 8.80 5.84 -1.33
C GLU A 25 7.48 6.31 -0.70
N LEU A 26 6.68 5.41 -0.13
CA LEU A 26 5.40 5.76 0.46
C LEU A 26 5.58 6.29 1.88
N LYS A 27 5.06 7.49 2.14
CA LYS A 27 5.04 8.13 3.47
C LYS A 27 3.73 8.87 3.68
N ASN A 28 3.39 9.14 4.94
CA ASN A 28 2.19 9.89 5.32
C ASN A 28 0.90 9.29 4.74
N LEU A 29 0.79 7.96 4.76
CA LEU A 29 -0.39 7.26 4.23
C LEU A 29 -1.57 7.40 5.19
N ALA A 30 -2.74 7.67 4.61
CA ALA A 30 -4.03 7.76 5.31
C ALA A 30 -4.89 6.51 5.10
N ALA A 31 -4.76 5.84 3.95
CA ALA A 31 -5.58 4.70 3.59
C ALA A 31 -4.85 3.73 2.65
N VAL A 32 -5.23 2.45 2.73
CA VAL A 32 -4.88 1.41 1.76
C VAL A 32 -6.12 0.58 1.44
N VAL A 33 -6.35 0.28 0.17
CA VAL A 33 -7.45 -0.57 -0.29
C VAL A 33 -6.95 -1.56 -1.34
N VAL A 34 -7.48 -2.78 -1.30
CA VAL A 34 -7.17 -3.86 -2.26
C VAL A 34 -8.36 -4.03 -3.18
N ASN A 35 -8.13 -4.12 -4.49
CA ASN A 35 -9.22 -4.41 -5.43
C ASN A 35 -9.74 -5.85 -5.17
N PRO A 36 -11.02 -6.05 -4.83
CA PRO A 36 -11.57 -7.38 -4.53
C PRO A 36 -11.66 -8.29 -5.75
N LYS A 37 -11.66 -7.75 -6.97
CA LYS A 37 -11.66 -8.51 -8.23
C LYS A 37 -10.25 -8.85 -8.72
N ASN A 38 -9.24 -8.11 -8.27
CA ASN A 38 -7.85 -8.31 -8.63
C ASN A 38 -6.95 -7.96 -7.45
N THR A 39 -6.60 -8.95 -6.62
CA THR A 39 -5.89 -8.71 -5.36
C THR A 39 -4.43 -8.26 -5.52
N VAL A 40 -3.86 -8.33 -6.73
CA VAL A 40 -2.55 -7.72 -7.01
C VAL A 40 -2.65 -6.22 -7.34
N GLU A 41 -3.86 -5.71 -7.60
CA GLU A 41 -4.11 -4.29 -7.74
C GLU A 41 -4.46 -3.68 -6.37
N VAL A 42 -3.63 -2.74 -5.94
CA VAL A 42 -3.73 -2.10 -4.62
C VAL A 42 -3.62 -0.59 -4.79
N TYR A 43 -4.40 0.15 -4.02
CA TYR A 43 -4.36 1.60 -3.97
C TYR A 43 -4.01 2.07 -2.57
N SER A 44 -3.27 3.17 -2.49
CA SER A 44 -2.92 3.84 -1.25
C SER A 44 -3.06 5.34 -1.45
N ALA A 45 -3.47 6.06 -0.40
CA ALA A 45 -3.62 7.50 -0.44
C ALA A 45 -2.89 8.14 0.74
N THR A 46 -2.26 9.28 0.50
CA THR A 46 -1.65 10.11 1.54
C THR A 46 -2.66 11.04 2.19
N VAL A 47 -2.31 11.60 3.33
CA VAL A 47 -3.16 12.59 4.05
C VAL A 47 -3.44 13.84 3.19
N ASP A 48 -2.50 14.24 2.33
CA ASP A 48 -2.60 15.39 1.41
C ASP A 48 -3.27 15.05 0.07
N GLY A 49 -3.82 13.83 -0.08
CA GLY A 49 -4.65 13.44 -1.22
C GLY A 49 -3.89 12.89 -2.43
N ILE A 50 -2.59 12.59 -2.30
CA ILE A 50 -1.83 11.92 -3.36
C ILE A 50 -2.20 10.45 -3.40
N VAL A 51 -2.61 9.97 -4.58
CA VAL A 51 -2.98 8.57 -4.78
C VAL A 51 -1.84 7.82 -5.44
N PHE A 52 -1.56 6.62 -4.94
CA PHE A 52 -0.63 5.66 -5.51
C PHE A 52 -1.35 4.38 -5.87
N LYS A 53 -0.92 3.77 -6.97
CA LYS A 53 -1.40 2.47 -7.45
C LYS A 53 -0.24 1.49 -7.53
N SER A 54 -0.51 0.25 -7.16
CA SER A 54 0.35 -0.90 -7.40
C SER A 54 -0.39 -1.94 -8.23
N THR A 55 0.30 -2.57 -9.17
CA THR A 55 -0.21 -3.67 -10.01
C THR A 55 0.49 -5.00 -9.72
N ASN A 56 1.38 -5.04 -8.72
CA ASN A 56 2.16 -6.21 -8.32
C ASN A 56 2.03 -6.53 -6.82
N GLY A 57 0.86 -6.24 -6.25
CA GLY A 57 0.55 -6.58 -4.86
C GLY A 57 1.31 -5.74 -3.83
N GLY A 58 1.62 -4.48 -4.16
CA GLY A 58 2.24 -3.52 -3.27
C GLY A 58 3.77 -3.58 -3.20
N VAL A 59 4.43 -4.23 -4.18
CA VAL A 59 5.90 -4.28 -4.28
C VAL A 59 6.44 -2.96 -4.85
N THR A 60 5.85 -2.47 -5.94
CA THR A 60 6.15 -1.14 -6.51
C THR A 60 4.87 -0.31 -6.63
N TRP A 61 5.04 1.01 -6.65
CA TRP A 61 3.95 1.97 -6.61
C TRP A 61 4.19 3.09 -7.60
N GLU A 62 3.13 3.49 -8.28
CA GLU A 62 3.13 4.61 -9.22
C GLU A 62 2.14 5.66 -8.74
N ARG A 63 2.62 6.91 -8.64
CA ARG A 63 1.76 8.06 -8.37
C ARG A 63 0.75 8.20 -9.50
N GLN A 64 -0.52 8.36 -9.14
CA GLN A 64 -1.60 8.65 -10.07
C GLN A 64 -1.80 10.17 -10.15
N ASN A 65 -2.03 10.67 -11.37
CA ASN A 65 -2.33 12.08 -11.65
C ASN A 65 -3.83 12.32 -11.72
#